data_AF-A0A3C0ECI8-F1
#
_entry.id   AF-A0A3C0ECI8-F1
#
_cell.length_a   1.000
_cell.length_b   1.000
_cell.length_c   1.000
_cell.angle_alpha   90.00
_cell.angle_beta   90.00
_cell.angle_gamma   90.00
#
_symmetry.space_group_name_H-M   'P 1'
#
loop_
_entity.id
_entity.type
_entity.pdbx_description
1 polymer ?
#
loop_
_entity_poly.entity_id
_entity_poly.type
_entity_poly.pdbx_seq_one_letter_code
_entity_poly.pdbx_strand_id
1 'polypeptide(L)'
;LFDQSVSESVGRPGSPIHWLDFNFAPNNPWPDAELKGLEFLYDRPGLKSKWQKFWPTQGGVQNWDAVGWIGKGANQELLLLEAKSHVKEMTTNCGATSATSIEKITSAFDEVKRNLGARPDSDWFHQYYRAANRMATLYFLQREDVPAHLIFLDFLGDRVPGKQCPQTPNGWKPAISNQWAHLGLTDNHLLADRVHSLFLPISIPLP
;
A
#
# COMPACT_ATOMS: atom_id res chain seq x y z
N LEU A 1 6.24 17.02 -11.24
CA LEU A 1 4.97 16.43 -11.74
C LEU A 1 4.52 15.29 -10.85
N PHE A 2 5.31 14.24 -10.65
CA PHE A 2 4.95 13.14 -9.74
C PHE A 2 4.63 13.62 -8.31
N ASP A 3 5.55 14.35 -7.66
CA ASP A 3 5.33 14.89 -6.31
C ASP A 3 4.09 15.77 -6.21
N GLN A 4 3.81 16.55 -7.26
CA GLN A 4 2.63 17.39 -7.32
C GLN A 4 1.37 16.52 -7.30
N SER A 5 1.27 15.54 -8.21
CA SER A 5 0.12 14.61 -8.27
C SER A 5 -0.07 13.82 -6.98
N VAL A 6 1.02 13.39 -6.33
CA VAL A 6 0.97 12.71 -5.04
C VAL A 6 0.49 13.66 -3.94
N SER A 7 1.04 14.88 -3.86
CA SER A 7 0.65 15.86 -2.85
C SER A 7 -0.81 16.28 -3.00
N GLU A 8 -1.30 16.40 -4.24
CA GLU A 8 -2.70 16.69 -4.55
C GLU A 8 -3.62 15.52 -4.15
N SER A 9 -3.24 14.27 -4.44
CA SER A 9 -4.07 13.11 -4.13
C SER A 9 -4.29 12.92 -2.63
N VAL A 10 -3.31 13.28 -1.80
CA VAL A 10 -3.42 13.20 -0.34
C VAL A 10 -3.96 14.49 0.31
N GLY A 11 -4.44 15.45 -0.48
CA GLY A 11 -5.05 16.69 0.03
C GLY A 11 -4.05 17.71 0.60
N ARG A 12 -2.78 17.62 0.22
CA ARG A 12 -1.69 18.51 0.70
C ARG A 12 -0.92 19.16 -0.47
N PRO A 13 -1.61 19.81 -1.43
CA PRO A 13 -1.00 20.32 -2.65
C PRO A 13 0.20 21.22 -2.37
N GLY A 14 1.32 20.98 -3.04
CA GLY A 14 2.55 21.76 -2.92
C GLY A 14 3.35 21.51 -1.64
N SER A 15 2.92 20.60 -0.77
CA SER A 15 3.75 20.16 0.35
C SER A 15 4.99 19.43 -0.18
N PRO A 16 6.18 19.70 0.37
CA PRO A 16 7.39 19.00 -0.06
C PRO A 16 7.28 17.51 0.28
N ILE A 17 7.82 16.68 -0.61
CA ILE A 17 7.92 15.24 -0.40
C ILE A 17 9.40 14.86 -0.40
N HIS A 18 9.80 14.08 0.60
CA HIS A 18 11.12 13.47 0.68
C HIS A 18 10.97 11.96 0.52
N TRP A 19 11.25 11.47 -0.68
CA TRP A 19 11.28 10.03 -0.98
C TRP A 19 12.48 9.37 -0.34
N LEU A 20 12.29 8.16 0.19
CA LEU A 20 13.37 7.33 0.68
C LEU A 20 14.01 6.61 -0.49
N ASP A 21 15.34 6.61 -0.52
CA ASP A 21 16.11 5.91 -1.53
C ASP A 21 16.19 4.41 -1.22
N PHE A 22 16.18 3.58 -2.25
CA PHE A 22 16.24 2.13 -2.18
C PHE A 22 17.69 1.65 -2.01
N ASN A 23 18.39 2.14 -0.99
CA ASN A 23 19.72 1.68 -0.53
C ASN A 23 20.57 0.98 -1.62
N PHE A 24 20.93 1.72 -2.67
CA PHE A 24 21.53 1.15 -3.87
C PHE A 24 22.77 0.30 -3.54
N ALA A 25 22.68 -1.00 -3.84
CA ALA A 25 23.69 -2.00 -3.52
C ALA A 25 24.20 -2.63 -4.83
N PRO A 26 25.19 -2.02 -5.51
CA PRO A 26 25.61 -2.43 -6.86
C PRO A 26 26.08 -3.88 -6.99
N ASN A 27 26.46 -4.50 -5.88
CA ASN A 27 26.94 -5.89 -5.82
C ASN A 27 25.81 -6.92 -5.61
N ASN A 28 24.57 -6.47 -5.44
CA ASN A 28 23.42 -7.36 -5.33
C ASN A 28 22.86 -7.68 -6.73
N PRO A 29 22.27 -8.87 -6.93
CA PRO A 29 21.56 -9.20 -8.19
C PRO A 29 20.42 -8.22 -8.50
N TRP A 30 19.87 -7.58 -7.46
CA TRP A 30 18.88 -6.51 -7.53
C TRP A 30 19.45 -5.31 -6.78
N PRO A 31 20.19 -4.43 -7.47
CA PRO A 31 20.89 -3.32 -6.85
C PRO A 31 19.95 -2.32 -6.18
N ASP A 32 18.71 -2.25 -6.63
CA ASP A 32 17.69 -1.29 -6.22
C ASP A 32 16.53 -2.03 -5.54
N ALA A 33 16.80 -2.59 -4.36
CA ALA A 33 15.84 -3.43 -3.67
C ALA A 33 14.78 -2.59 -2.96
N GLU A 34 13.51 -2.87 -3.27
CA GLU A 34 12.36 -2.22 -2.62
C GLU A 34 12.42 -2.31 -1.09
N LEU A 35 11.95 -1.25 -0.43
CA LEU A 35 11.85 -1.19 1.02
C LEU A 35 10.85 -2.22 1.56
N LYS A 36 11.24 -2.90 2.63
CA LYS A 36 10.52 -4.06 3.18
C LYS A 36 9.82 -3.75 4.49
N GLY A 37 8.55 -4.13 4.57
CA GLY A 37 7.73 -4.04 5.76
C GLY A 37 7.70 -2.62 6.30
N LEU A 38 8.28 -2.41 7.48
CA LEU A 38 8.39 -1.11 8.14
C LEU A 38 9.84 -0.81 8.56
N GLU A 39 10.83 -1.34 7.83
CA GLU A 39 12.23 -1.20 8.22
C GLU A 39 12.72 0.24 8.34
N PHE A 40 12.17 1.13 7.52
CA PHE A 40 12.38 2.59 7.56
C PHE A 40 11.76 3.29 8.78
N LEU A 41 11.07 2.57 9.67
CA LEU A 41 10.54 3.08 10.94
C LEU A 41 11.15 2.40 12.17
N TYR A 42 12.11 1.49 12.02
CA TYR A 42 12.61 0.71 13.16
C TYR A 42 13.48 1.50 14.14
N ASP A 43 13.92 2.70 13.77
CA ASP A 43 14.54 3.64 14.71
C ASP A 43 13.53 4.22 15.71
N ARG A 44 12.22 4.07 15.46
CA ARG A 44 11.18 4.45 16.42
C ARG A 44 11.14 3.45 17.58
N PRO A 45 11.29 3.89 18.84
CA PRO A 45 11.34 3.00 20.00
C PRO A 45 10.12 2.07 20.09
N GLY A 46 10.39 0.76 20.15
CA GLY A 46 9.37 -0.27 20.35
C GLY A 46 8.52 -0.64 19.13
N LEU A 47 8.49 0.17 18.06
CA LEU A 47 7.62 -0.06 16.91
C LEU A 47 7.88 -1.41 16.23
N LYS A 48 9.16 -1.76 16.04
CA LYS A 48 9.56 -3.07 15.47
C LYS A 48 8.96 -4.25 16.24
N SER A 49 9.04 -4.22 17.58
CA SER A 49 8.51 -5.30 18.41
C SER A 49 6.99 -5.39 18.32
N LYS A 50 6.29 -4.24 18.30
CA LYS A 50 4.84 -4.19 18.13
C LYS A 50 4.41 -4.70 16.74
N TRP A 51 5.13 -4.33 15.69
CA TRP A 51 4.88 -4.83 14.33
C TRP A 51 5.07 -6.35 14.25
N GLN A 52 6.14 -6.90 14.82
CA GLN A 52 6.40 -8.35 14.83
C GLN A 52 5.36 -9.15 15.64
N LYS A 53 4.69 -8.51 16.61
CA LYS A 53 3.56 -9.08 17.33
C LYS A 53 2.29 -9.06 16.49
N PHE A 54 2.04 -7.97 15.77
CA PHE A 54 0.85 -7.77 14.95
C PHE A 54 0.87 -8.56 13.63
N TRP A 55 2.01 -8.60 12.93
CA TRP A 55 2.14 -9.15 11.58
C TRP A 55 3.34 -10.11 11.47
N PRO A 56 3.28 -11.19 10.66
CA PRO A 56 4.44 -12.03 10.41
C PRO A 56 5.53 -11.28 9.64
N THR A 57 6.77 -11.34 10.14
CA THR A 57 7.93 -10.71 9.51
C THR A 57 8.97 -11.75 9.04
N GLN A 58 8.64 -13.03 9.10
CA GLN A 58 9.49 -14.14 8.65
C GLN A 58 8.85 -14.79 7.42
N GLY A 59 9.66 -15.16 6.40
CA GLY A 59 9.18 -15.85 5.21
C GLY A 59 8.67 -14.94 4.07
N GLY A 60 8.97 -13.65 4.11
CA GLY A 60 8.57 -12.66 3.11
C GLY A 60 7.63 -11.61 3.70
N VAL A 61 8.14 -10.40 3.91
CA VAL A 61 7.33 -9.23 4.29
C VAL A 61 6.97 -8.47 3.02
N GLN A 62 5.91 -7.66 3.07
CA GLN A 62 5.58 -6.82 1.94
C GLN A 62 6.74 -5.92 1.52
N ASN A 63 6.84 -5.63 0.23
CA ASN A 63 7.67 -4.56 -0.29
C ASN A 63 6.80 -3.34 -0.63
N TRP A 64 7.40 -2.17 -0.83
CA TRP A 64 6.73 -0.96 -1.28
C TRP A 64 7.35 -0.42 -2.56
N ASP A 65 6.52 -0.02 -3.52
CA ASP A 65 6.97 0.59 -4.78
C ASP A 65 7.54 1.99 -4.58
N ALA A 66 7.15 2.69 -3.51
CA ALA A 66 7.83 3.85 -2.98
C ALA A 66 7.44 4.11 -1.52
N VAL A 67 8.36 4.70 -0.76
CA VAL A 67 8.12 5.20 0.59
C VAL A 67 8.67 6.62 0.67
N GLY A 68 7.92 7.52 1.28
CA GLY A 68 8.37 8.90 1.43
C GLY A 68 7.73 9.58 2.61
N TRP A 69 8.08 10.84 2.79
CA TRP A 69 7.50 11.68 3.82
C TRP A 69 7.02 13.00 3.23
N ILE A 70 5.77 13.37 3.51
CA ILE A 70 5.17 14.62 3.05
C ILE A 70 5.11 15.65 4.19
N GLY A 71 5.41 16.91 3.88
CA GLY A 71 5.41 18.00 4.84
C GLY A 71 6.77 18.21 5.53
N LYS A 72 6.76 18.94 6.65
CA LYS A 72 7.98 19.30 7.40
C LYS A 72 7.74 19.24 8.90
N GLY A 73 8.81 18.96 9.66
CA GLY A 73 8.82 19.02 11.11
C GLY A 73 7.78 18.09 11.75
N ALA A 74 7.07 18.58 12.76
CA ALA A 74 6.08 17.80 13.50
C ALA A 74 4.83 17.40 12.67
N ASN A 75 4.55 18.09 11.55
CA ASN A 75 3.40 17.81 10.69
C ASN A 75 3.75 16.89 9.50
N GLN A 76 4.88 16.21 9.59
CA GLN A 76 5.34 15.28 8.57
C GLN A 76 4.56 13.97 8.67
N GLU A 77 4.08 13.47 7.54
CA GLU A 77 3.31 12.23 7.49
C GLU A 77 3.95 11.26 6.48
N LEU A 78 3.85 9.97 6.77
CA LEU A 78 4.41 8.92 5.94
C LEU A 78 3.56 8.70 4.69
N LEU A 79 4.22 8.48 3.55
CA LEU A 79 3.60 8.04 2.30
C LEU A 79 4.03 6.60 2.02
N LEU A 80 3.06 5.74 1.76
CA LEU A 80 3.26 4.35 1.36
C LEU A 80 2.59 4.12 0.01
N LEU A 81 3.35 3.74 -1.02
CA LEU A 81 2.84 3.55 -2.36
C LEU A 81 2.86 2.07 -2.76
N GLU A 82 1.76 1.64 -3.36
CA GLU A 82 1.64 0.39 -4.10
C GLU A 82 1.23 0.74 -5.55
N ALA A 83 2.09 0.45 -6.51
CA ALA A 83 1.87 0.75 -7.92
C ALA A 83 1.35 -0.48 -8.68
N LYS A 84 0.54 -0.23 -9.72
CA LYS A 84 0.06 -1.25 -10.66
C LYS A 84 0.07 -0.73 -12.07
N SER A 85 0.56 -1.56 -12.98
CA SER A 85 0.58 -1.28 -14.41
C SER A 85 -0.63 -1.85 -15.14
N HIS A 86 -1.28 -2.88 -14.58
CA HIS A 86 -2.39 -3.56 -15.23
C HIS A 86 -3.32 -4.29 -14.26
N VAL A 87 -4.60 -4.48 -14.61
CA VAL A 87 -5.63 -5.01 -13.70
C VAL A 87 -5.31 -6.40 -13.11
N LYS A 88 -4.58 -7.25 -13.84
CA LYS A 88 -4.21 -8.59 -13.35
C LYS A 88 -3.25 -8.59 -12.16
N GLU A 89 -2.55 -7.48 -11.88
CA GLU A 89 -1.68 -7.34 -10.71
C GLU A 89 -2.46 -7.17 -9.41
N MET A 90 -3.74 -6.79 -9.49
CA MET A 90 -4.61 -6.71 -8.31
C MET A 90 -4.89 -8.10 -7.73
N THR A 91 -4.93 -9.12 -8.59
CA THR A 91 -5.32 -10.47 -8.20
C THR A 91 -4.19 -11.22 -7.51
N THR A 92 -4.23 -11.30 -6.18
CA THR A 92 -3.17 -11.89 -5.36
C THR A 92 -3.73 -12.70 -4.21
N ASN A 93 -3.06 -13.82 -3.89
CA ASN A 93 -3.39 -14.69 -2.77
C ASN A 93 -2.29 -14.63 -1.70
N CYS A 94 -2.64 -14.93 -0.46
CA CYS A 94 -1.69 -15.14 0.62
C CYS A 94 -0.78 -16.33 0.27
N GLY A 95 0.54 -16.11 0.35
CA GLY A 95 1.54 -17.15 0.15
C GLY A 95 2.03 -17.80 1.45
N ALA A 96 1.46 -17.45 2.61
CA ALA A 96 1.91 -17.97 3.89
C ALA A 96 1.57 -19.46 4.03
N THR A 97 2.56 -20.27 4.41
CA THR A 97 2.41 -21.72 4.58
C THR A 97 2.56 -22.19 6.02
N SER A 98 3.20 -21.40 6.89
CA SER A 98 3.35 -21.76 8.30
C SER A 98 2.08 -21.45 9.09
N ALA A 99 1.66 -22.38 9.94
CA ALA A 99 0.48 -22.22 10.79
C ALA A 99 0.55 -20.94 11.63
N THR A 100 1.72 -20.66 12.23
CA THR A 100 1.94 -19.46 13.04
C THR A 100 1.80 -18.16 12.24
N SER A 101 2.28 -18.11 11.00
CA SER A 101 2.09 -16.90 10.16
C SER A 101 0.63 -16.75 9.75
N ILE A 102 -0.04 -17.85 9.40
CA ILE A 102 -1.48 -17.84 9.06
C ILE A 102 -2.31 -17.34 10.25
N GLU A 103 -2.09 -17.88 11.45
CA GLU A 103 -2.79 -17.45 12.68
C GLU A 103 -2.59 -15.95 12.97
N LYS A 104 -1.37 -15.43 12.80
CA LYS A 104 -1.10 -14.00 12.96
C LYS A 104 -1.81 -13.15 11.92
N ILE A 105 -1.78 -13.55 10.64
CA ILE A 105 -2.47 -12.83 9.55
C ILE A 105 -3.98 -12.83 9.81
N THR A 106 -4.55 -13.98 10.18
CA THR A 106 -5.98 -14.09 10.54
C THR A 106 -6.31 -13.14 11.68
N SER A 107 -5.54 -13.16 12.77
CA SER A 107 -5.77 -12.29 13.93
C SER A 107 -5.69 -10.80 13.56
N ALA A 108 -4.70 -10.41 12.76
CA ALA A 108 -4.56 -9.04 12.27
C ALA A 108 -5.73 -8.63 11.38
N PHE A 109 -6.13 -9.49 10.42
CA PHE A 109 -7.27 -9.21 9.55
C PHE A 109 -8.60 -9.14 10.30
N ASP A 110 -8.83 -10.01 11.29
CA ASP A 110 -10.04 -9.95 12.10
C ASP A 110 -10.10 -8.69 12.96
N GLU A 111 -8.95 -8.24 13.49
CA GLU A 111 -8.87 -6.95 14.17
C GLU A 111 -9.18 -5.79 13.21
N VAL A 112 -8.56 -5.77 12.03
CA VAL A 112 -8.73 -4.69 11.03
C VAL A 112 -10.17 -4.67 10.53
N LYS A 113 -10.73 -5.81 10.09
CA LYS A 113 -12.11 -5.90 9.61
C LYS A 113 -13.10 -5.34 10.63
N ARG A 114 -12.95 -5.71 11.90
CA ARG A 114 -13.82 -5.23 12.98
C ARG A 114 -13.76 -3.72 13.16
N ASN A 115 -12.56 -3.14 13.14
CA ASN A 115 -12.37 -1.70 13.36
C ASN A 115 -12.72 -0.85 12.13
N LEU A 116 -12.61 -1.40 10.93
CA LEU A 116 -12.99 -0.72 9.69
C LEU A 116 -14.46 -0.95 9.29
N GLY A 117 -15.20 -1.77 10.04
CA GLY A 117 -16.58 -2.13 9.71
C GLY A 117 -16.69 -3.01 8.45
N ALA A 118 -15.62 -3.70 8.07
CA ALA A 118 -15.67 -4.64 6.96
C ALA A 118 -16.53 -5.85 7.33
N ARG A 119 -17.21 -6.43 6.33
CA ARG A 119 -18.03 -7.63 6.54
C ARG A 119 -17.15 -8.78 7.10
N PRO A 120 -17.47 -9.38 8.27
CA PRO A 120 -16.55 -10.28 8.99
C PRO A 120 -16.11 -11.53 8.21
N ASP A 121 -16.99 -12.06 7.36
CA ASP A 121 -16.79 -13.25 6.53
C ASP A 121 -16.12 -12.96 5.16
N SER A 122 -15.72 -11.71 4.91
CA SER A 122 -14.97 -11.36 3.69
C SER A 122 -13.63 -12.07 3.66
N ASP A 123 -13.32 -12.66 2.50
CA ASP A 123 -12.05 -13.34 2.28
C ASP A 123 -10.94 -12.31 2.01
N TRP A 124 -10.04 -12.15 2.98
CA TRP A 124 -8.86 -11.29 2.84
C TRP A 124 -7.59 -12.08 2.48
N PHE A 125 -7.68 -13.41 2.43
CA PHE A 125 -6.57 -14.30 2.09
C PHE A 125 -6.45 -14.55 0.60
N HIS A 126 -7.55 -14.45 -0.15
CA HIS A 126 -7.55 -14.74 -1.59
C HIS A 126 -8.01 -13.55 -2.42
N GLN A 127 -7.69 -13.60 -3.71
CA GLN A 127 -7.99 -12.62 -4.76
C GLN A 127 -7.41 -11.22 -4.56
N TYR A 128 -7.45 -10.60 -3.39
CA TYR A 128 -6.96 -9.23 -3.18
C TYR A 128 -6.07 -9.11 -1.95
N TYR A 129 -5.27 -10.15 -1.68
CA TYR A 129 -4.43 -10.24 -0.48
C TYR A 129 -3.48 -9.05 -0.31
N ARG A 130 -2.86 -8.56 -1.40
CA ARG A 130 -1.97 -7.38 -1.30
C ARG A 130 -2.72 -6.17 -0.78
N ALA A 131 -3.92 -5.87 -1.29
CA ALA A 131 -4.72 -4.74 -0.81
C ALA A 131 -5.12 -4.92 0.67
N ALA A 132 -5.54 -6.13 1.06
CA ALA A 132 -5.83 -6.46 2.46
C ALA A 132 -4.62 -6.25 3.39
N ASN A 133 -3.43 -6.71 2.98
CA ASN A 133 -2.17 -6.49 3.70
C ASN A 133 -1.82 -5.00 3.83
N ARG A 134 -2.03 -4.20 2.78
CA ARG A 134 -1.79 -2.75 2.79
C ARG A 134 -2.72 -2.04 3.78
N MET A 135 -4.00 -2.42 3.80
CA MET A 135 -4.97 -1.92 4.78
C MET A 135 -4.58 -2.29 6.22
N ALA A 136 -4.14 -3.53 6.46
CA ALA A 136 -3.66 -3.95 7.78
C ALA A 136 -2.42 -3.16 8.23
N THR A 137 -1.51 -2.84 7.31
CA THR A 137 -0.33 -2.02 7.60
C THR A 137 -0.73 -0.58 7.94
N LEU A 138 -1.61 0.04 7.15
CA LEU A 138 -2.10 1.39 7.43
C LEU A 138 -2.83 1.45 8.78
N TYR A 139 -3.70 0.49 9.06
CA TYR A 139 -4.38 0.37 10.35
C TYR A 139 -3.39 0.31 11.52
N PHE A 140 -2.37 -0.56 11.41
CA PHE A 140 -1.32 -0.67 12.42
C PHE A 140 -0.62 0.67 12.66
N LEU A 141 -0.24 1.38 11.60
CA LEU A 141 0.45 2.67 11.71
C LEU A 141 -0.41 3.72 12.41
N GLN A 142 -1.70 3.83 12.05
CA GLN A 142 -2.62 4.74 12.72
C GLN A 142 -2.81 4.40 14.20
N ARG A 143 -2.91 3.11 14.54
CA ARG A 143 -3.02 2.63 15.92
C ARG A 143 -1.77 2.92 16.76
N GLU A 144 -0.61 3.01 16.13
CA GLU A 144 0.68 3.33 16.78
C GLU A 144 1.04 4.83 16.66
N ASP A 145 0.06 5.69 16.39
CA ASP A 145 0.23 7.15 16.26
C ASP A 145 1.32 7.54 15.24
N VAL A 146 1.40 6.79 14.13
CA VAL A 146 2.23 7.11 12.98
C VAL A 146 1.31 7.60 11.85
N PRO A 147 1.16 8.92 11.66
CA PRO A 147 0.35 9.46 10.58
C PRO A 147 0.89 8.99 9.23
N ALA A 148 0.08 8.25 8.49
CA ALA A 148 0.44 7.70 7.21
C ALA A 148 -0.71 7.80 6.19
N HIS A 149 -0.33 7.92 4.93
CA HIS A 149 -1.21 7.79 3.78
C HIS A 149 -0.80 6.57 2.96
N LEU A 150 -1.79 5.76 2.58
CA LEU A 150 -1.63 4.66 1.63
C LEU A 150 -2.14 5.13 0.28
N ILE A 151 -1.31 5.03 -0.75
CA ILE A 151 -1.65 5.43 -2.11
C ILE A 151 -1.57 4.20 -3.00
N PHE A 152 -2.70 3.86 -3.62
CA PHE A 152 -2.74 2.94 -4.75
C PHE A 152 -2.52 3.73 -6.03
N LEU A 153 -1.35 3.56 -6.65
CA LEU A 153 -0.96 4.21 -7.89
C LEU A 153 -1.27 3.28 -9.07
N ASP A 154 -2.27 3.62 -9.87
CA ASP A 154 -2.67 2.84 -11.03
C ASP A 154 -2.23 3.56 -12.32
N PHE A 155 -1.26 2.97 -13.03
CA PHE A 155 -0.78 3.54 -14.28
C PHE A 155 -1.85 3.47 -15.38
N LEU A 156 -1.81 4.44 -16.28
CA LEU A 156 -2.66 4.54 -17.45
C LEU A 156 -1.84 4.34 -18.71
N GLY A 157 -2.38 3.56 -19.64
CA GLY A 157 -1.87 3.53 -21.00
C GLY A 157 -0.67 2.62 -21.25
N ASP A 158 -0.29 1.75 -20.30
CA ASP A 158 0.82 0.81 -20.49
C ASP A 158 0.53 -0.18 -21.64
N ARG A 159 1.56 -0.50 -22.42
CA ARG A 159 1.47 -1.25 -23.67
C ARG A 159 2.23 -2.58 -23.63
N VAL A 160 2.56 -3.09 -22.44
CA VAL A 160 3.18 -4.41 -22.29
C VAL A 160 2.31 -5.48 -22.98
N PRO A 161 2.85 -6.24 -23.96
CA PRO A 161 2.11 -7.25 -24.68
C PRO A 161 1.43 -8.27 -23.76
N GLY A 162 0.16 -8.58 -24.03
CA GLY A 162 -0.62 -9.55 -23.24
C GLY A 162 -1.13 -9.06 -21.88
N LYS A 163 -0.86 -7.79 -21.53
CA LYS A 163 -1.38 -7.13 -20.32
C LYS A 163 -2.46 -6.12 -20.70
N GLN A 164 -3.46 -5.98 -19.82
CA GLN A 164 -4.54 -5.01 -20.00
C GLN A 164 -4.35 -3.86 -19.01
N CYS A 165 -3.71 -2.79 -19.49
CA CYS A 165 -3.65 -1.52 -18.79
C CYS A 165 -4.82 -0.63 -19.25
N PRO A 166 -5.69 -0.16 -18.33
CA PRO A 166 -6.68 0.85 -18.65
C PRO A 166 -6.06 2.15 -19.18
N GLN A 167 -6.71 2.79 -20.15
CA GLN A 167 -6.24 4.06 -20.72
C GLN A 167 -6.72 5.28 -19.91
N THR A 168 -7.71 5.09 -19.04
CA THR A 168 -8.35 6.16 -18.27
C THR A 168 -8.63 5.69 -16.84
N PRO A 169 -8.77 6.62 -15.88
CA PRO A 169 -9.20 6.27 -14.52
C PRO A 169 -10.53 5.49 -14.50
N ASN A 170 -11.47 5.85 -15.38
CA ASN A 170 -12.76 5.14 -15.50
C ASN A 170 -12.59 3.68 -15.90
N GLY A 171 -11.54 3.33 -16.66
CA GLY A 171 -11.25 1.94 -17.01
C GLY A 171 -10.74 1.10 -15.82
N TRP A 172 -10.16 1.74 -14.79
CA TRP A 172 -9.74 1.07 -13.55
C TRP A 172 -10.90 0.84 -12.58
N LYS A 173 -11.90 1.73 -12.58
CA LYS A 173 -13.02 1.72 -11.62
C LYS A 173 -13.65 0.34 -11.40
N PRO A 174 -14.00 -0.45 -12.44
CA PRO A 174 -14.62 -1.76 -12.20
C PRO A 174 -13.73 -2.71 -11.40
N ALA A 175 -12.42 -2.74 -11.68
CA ALA A 175 -11.49 -3.61 -10.96
C ALA A 175 -11.28 -3.16 -9.51
N ILE A 176 -11.19 -1.85 -9.28
CA ILE A 176 -11.08 -1.25 -7.94
C ILE A 176 -12.36 -1.48 -7.13
N SER A 177 -13.54 -1.27 -7.72
CA SER A 177 -14.82 -1.54 -7.06
C SER A 177 -14.96 -3.03 -6.69
N ASN A 178 -14.56 -3.94 -7.57
CA ASN A 178 -14.57 -5.37 -7.28
C ASN A 178 -13.63 -5.72 -6.11
N GLN A 179 -12.44 -5.11 -6.05
CA GLN A 179 -11.51 -5.29 -4.93
C GLN A 179 -12.14 -4.88 -3.60
N TRP A 180 -12.67 -3.66 -3.49
CA TRP A 180 -13.23 -3.16 -2.23
C TRP A 180 -14.50 -3.89 -1.82
N ALA A 181 -15.36 -4.24 -2.79
CA ALA A 181 -16.54 -5.07 -2.56
C ALA A 181 -16.17 -6.49 -2.06
N HIS A 182 -15.13 -7.10 -2.62
CA HIS A 182 -14.62 -8.40 -2.18
C HIS A 182 -14.11 -8.35 -0.74
N LEU A 183 -13.32 -7.32 -0.42
CA LEU A 183 -12.82 -7.07 0.94
C LEU A 183 -13.93 -6.65 1.92
N GLY A 184 -15.14 -6.41 1.43
CA GLY A 184 -16.32 -6.07 2.22
C GLY A 184 -16.20 -4.72 2.93
N LEU A 185 -15.36 -3.82 2.40
CA LEU A 185 -15.21 -2.46 2.88
C LEU A 185 -16.22 -1.55 2.19
N THR A 186 -16.81 -0.63 2.95
CA THR A 186 -17.62 0.47 2.39
C THR A 186 -16.75 1.72 2.23
N ASP A 187 -17.19 2.67 1.42
CA ASP A 187 -16.45 3.92 1.18
C ASP A 187 -16.25 4.76 2.46
N ASN A 188 -17.06 4.53 3.50
CA ASN A 188 -16.92 5.19 4.79
C ASN A 188 -16.34 4.22 5.83
N HIS A 189 -15.08 4.41 6.19
CA HIS A 189 -14.40 3.67 7.24
C HIS A 189 -13.32 4.52 7.89
N LEU A 190 -12.81 4.10 9.06
CA LEU A 190 -11.82 4.86 9.85
C LEU A 190 -10.59 5.32 9.05
N LEU A 191 -10.18 4.58 8.02
CA LEU A 191 -9.02 4.90 7.19
C LEU A 191 -9.34 5.65 5.88
N ALA A 192 -10.59 6.06 5.64
CA ALA A 192 -11.03 6.50 4.31
C ALA A 192 -10.23 7.72 3.82
N ASP A 193 -10.03 8.71 4.69
CA ASP A 193 -9.23 9.92 4.39
C ASP A 193 -7.71 9.66 4.29
N ARG A 194 -7.29 8.42 4.54
CA ARG A 194 -5.88 7.99 4.52
C ARG A 194 -5.58 7.00 3.39
N VAL A 195 -6.58 6.57 2.63
CA VAL A 195 -6.42 5.66 1.48
C VAL A 195 -6.76 6.40 0.20
N HIS A 196 -5.82 6.48 -0.73
CA HIS A 196 -5.93 7.32 -1.91
C HIS A 196 -5.74 6.52 -3.18
N SER A 197 -6.52 6.84 -4.21
CA SER A 197 -6.27 6.37 -5.58
C SER A 197 -5.59 7.48 -6.37
N LEU A 198 -4.46 7.17 -6.99
CA LEU A 198 -3.74 8.06 -7.89
C LEU A 198 -3.62 7.38 -9.25
N PHE A 199 -3.97 8.10 -10.32
CA PHE A 199 -3.87 7.60 -11.69
C PHE A 199 -2.84 8.42 -12.46
N LEU A 200 -1.83 7.77 -13.04
CA LEU A 200 -0.78 8.45 -13.80
C LEU A 200 -0.57 7.81 -15.17
N PRO A 201 -0.47 8.58 -16.26
CA PRO A 201 -0.07 8.02 -17.54
C PRO A 201 1.39 7.56 -17.50
N ILE A 202 1.70 6.40 -18.12
CA ILE A 202 3.09 5.89 -18.24
C ILE A 202 4.01 6.83 -19.02
N SER A 203 3.43 7.72 -19.83
CA SER A 203 4.11 8.81 -20.50
C SER A 203 3.31 10.08 -20.25
N ILE A 204 3.89 10.99 -19.46
CA ILE A 204 3.57 12.40 -19.63
C ILE A 204 4.12 12.73 -21.01
N PRO A 205 3.33 13.26 -21.98
CA PRO A 205 3.94 13.84 -23.17
C PRO A 205 4.97 14.83 -22.66
N LEU A 206 6.26 14.58 -22.95
CA LEU A 206 7.27 15.60 -22.70
C LEU A 206 6.81 16.86 -23.47
N PRO A 207 6.83 18.04 -22.83
CA PRO A 207 6.48 19.28 -23.51
C PRO A 207 7.33 19.50 -24.77
#